data_AF-A0A1V2BBB4-F1
#
_entry.id   AF-A0A1V2BBB4-F1
#
_cell.length_a   1.000
_cell.length_b   1.000
_cell.length_c   1.000
_cell.angle_alpha   90.00
_cell.angle_beta   90.00
_cell.angle_gamma   90.00
#
_symmetry.space_group_name_H-M   'P 1'
#
loop_
_entity.id
_entity.type
_entity.pdbx_description
1 polymer ?
#
loop_
_entity_poly.entity_id
_entity_poly.type
_entity_poly.pdbx_seq_one_letter_code
_entity_poly.pdbx_strand_id
1 'polypeptide(L)'
;MTEVGTSPYVYALNQPTQAVDPDGNLVIFVNGNHYGDDGRGYWQTTAYRQVGERLFQGATGPVFIPVYGKRPVSFDGMVMDQLNDHKPQYYDGSMGGYHPLAEGKRFSSLARGRESFGYGFGKRDAKSIIESLARDKNGNIIETIKIITHSMGGAFGKGLVKALKEYIKENHLERQVKITLVADFDPYQAGDLTADADIKTMQFIHKNNWNISGMGWLANEREKGDVETPQSKSPSSDHTIFSFFADISQLAEGTYKWNGSNWVKQ
;
A
#
# COMPACT_ATOMS: atom_id res chain seq x y z
N MET A 1 -12.35 -50.15 32.21
CA MET A 1 -12.41 -49.34 30.97
C MET A 1 -12.32 -47.90 31.40
N THR A 2 -11.33 -47.16 30.94
CA THR A 2 -11.11 -45.74 31.28
C THR A 2 -11.01 -44.97 29.99
N GLU A 3 -11.98 -44.10 29.71
CA GLU A 3 -11.91 -43.19 28.57
C GLU A 3 -10.76 -42.21 28.76
N VAL A 4 -9.91 -42.09 27.74
CA VAL A 4 -8.90 -41.04 27.66
C VAL A 4 -9.50 -39.94 26.79
N GLY A 5 -10.02 -38.89 27.43
CA GLY A 5 -10.58 -37.74 26.73
C GLY A 5 -9.51 -36.96 25.97
N THR A 6 -9.48 -37.10 24.64
CA THR A 6 -8.61 -36.29 23.77
C THR A 6 -9.17 -34.87 23.66
N SER A 7 -8.48 -33.91 24.27
CA SER A 7 -8.78 -32.48 24.13
C SER A 7 -8.52 -32.00 22.68
N PRO A 8 -9.41 -31.21 22.07
CA PRO A 8 -9.23 -30.71 20.70
C PRO A 8 -8.12 -29.64 20.55
N TYR A 9 -7.45 -29.25 21.63
CA TYR A 9 -6.43 -28.19 21.63
C TYR A 9 -5.01 -28.63 21.23
N VAL A 10 -4.82 -29.87 20.76
CA VAL A 10 -3.48 -30.41 20.42
C VAL A 10 -3.43 -31.03 19.02
N TYR A 11 -3.71 -30.24 17.98
CA TYR A 11 -3.32 -30.61 16.60
C TYR A 11 -2.93 -29.41 15.71
N ALA A 12 -1.94 -28.63 16.15
CA ALA A 12 -1.23 -27.67 15.32
C ALA A 12 0.29 -27.71 15.61
N LEU A 13 0.84 -28.93 15.69
CA LEU A 13 2.27 -29.17 15.88
C LEU A 13 2.99 -29.22 14.52
N ASN A 14 3.80 -28.19 14.27
CA ASN A 14 4.99 -28.23 13.43
C ASN A 14 4.80 -28.42 11.90
N GLN A 15 4.05 -27.53 11.26
CA GLN A 15 4.18 -27.24 9.82
C GLN A 15 4.70 -25.81 9.64
N PRO A 16 5.92 -25.60 9.10
CA PRO A 16 6.38 -24.27 8.72
C PRO A 16 5.73 -23.87 7.40
N THR A 17 4.44 -23.52 7.43
CA THR A 17 3.75 -22.96 6.27
C THR A 17 4.38 -21.62 5.94
N GLN A 18 5.24 -21.62 4.91
CA GLN A 18 5.39 -20.49 4.01
C GLN A 18 3.97 -20.02 3.68
N ALA A 19 3.61 -18.81 4.10
CA ALA A 19 2.32 -18.22 3.77
C ALA A 19 2.36 -17.82 2.30
N VAL A 20 2.08 -18.78 1.43
CA VAL A 20 1.87 -18.59 0.00
C VAL A 20 0.36 -18.62 -0.19
N ASP A 21 -0.21 -17.43 -0.38
CA ASP A 21 -1.63 -17.23 -0.63
C ASP A 21 -2.00 -17.62 -2.08
N PRO A 22 -2.94 -18.56 -2.30
CA PRO A 22 -3.46 -18.88 -3.63
C PRO A 22 -4.67 -18.02 -4.04
N ASP A 23 -5.33 -17.32 -3.11
CA ASP A 23 -6.75 -16.96 -3.22
C ASP A 23 -7.09 -15.45 -3.01
N GLY A 24 -6.20 -14.61 -2.48
CA GLY A 24 -6.35 -13.14 -2.42
C GLY A 24 -6.01 -12.53 -1.05
N ASN A 25 -5.32 -11.37 -1.05
CA ASN A 25 -4.23 -11.07 -0.11
C ASN A 25 -4.33 -9.70 0.65
N LEU A 26 -5.46 -8.99 0.59
CA LEU A 26 -5.79 -7.60 0.99
C LEU A 26 -4.76 -6.47 0.66
N VAL A 27 -5.14 -5.50 -0.19
CA VAL A 27 -4.40 -4.22 -0.37
C VAL A 27 -5.18 -3.06 0.24
N ILE A 28 -4.62 -2.41 1.26
CA ILE A 28 -5.13 -1.16 1.82
C ILE A 28 -4.41 0.02 1.17
N PHE A 29 -5.14 0.85 0.44
CA PHE A 29 -4.67 2.06 -0.22
C PHE A 29 -4.99 3.31 0.63
N VAL A 30 -3.97 4.10 0.98
CA VAL A 30 -4.09 5.32 1.79
C VAL A 30 -3.66 6.52 0.94
N ASN A 31 -4.62 7.34 0.51
CA ASN A 31 -4.35 8.39 -0.47
C ASN A 31 -3.58 9.60 0.12
N GLY A 32 -3.11 10.46 -0.78
CA GLY A 32 -2.54 11.77 -0.44
C GLY A 32 -3.55 12.90 -0.54
N ASN A 33 -3.08 14.15 -0.50
CA ASN A 33 -3.93 15.33 -0.72
C ASN A 33 -4.64 15.26 -2.08
N HIS A 34 -5.94 15.54 -2.08
CA HIS A 34 -6.82 15.52 -3.25
C HIS A 34 -7.78 16.72 -3.25
N TYR A 35 -8.51 16.93 -4.34
CA TYR A 35 -9.38 18.09 -4.58
C TYR A 35 -10.87 17.74 -4.73
N GLY A 36 -11.23 16.51 -4.36
CA GLY A 36 -12.57 15.92 -4.55
C GLY A 36 -12.49 14.43 -4.89
N ASP A 37 -11.40 14.01 -5.55
CA ASP A 37 -11.15 12.61 -5.92
C ASP A 37 -10.59 11.81 -4.74
N ASP A 38 -11.48 11.24 -3.91
CA ASP A 38 -11.12 10.36 -2.81
C ASP A 38 -11.22 8.86 -3.20
N GLY A 39 -11.01 7.99 -2.21
CA GLY A 39 -11.21 6.55 -2.34
C GLY A 39 -10.48 5.96 -3.55
N ARG A 40 -11.23 5.27 -4.41
CA ARG A 40 -10.71 4.65 -5.64
C ARG A 40 -10.38 5.65 -6.75
N GLY A 41 -11.07 6.79 -6.82
CA GLY A 41 -10.87 7.80 -7.87
C GLY A 41 -9.45 8.36 -7.87
N TYR A 42 -8.87 8.55 -6.68
CA TYR A 42 -7.50 9.03 -6.50
C TYR A 42 -6.43 8.22 -7.25
N TRP A 43 -6.62 6.91 -7.36
CA TRP A 43 -5.63 5.97 -7.90
C TRP A 43 -5.80 5.72 -9.40
N GLN A 44 -6.72 6.44 -10.06
CA GLN A 44 -7.10 6.20 -11.44
C GLN A 44 -7.03 7.48 -12.29
N THR A 45 -6.59 7.34 -13.52
CA THR A 45 -6.49 8.45 -14.48
C THR A 45 -6.69 7.95 -15.91
N THR A 46 -6.47 8.83 -16.90
CA THR A 46 -6.45 8.45 -18.32
C THR A 46 -5.08 8.72 -18.93
N ALA A 47 -4.56 7.75 -19.68
CA ALA A 47 -3.34 7.91 -20.48
C ALA A 47 -3.67 7.82 -21.98
N TYR A 48 -2.93 8.55 -22.81
CA TYR A 48 -2.95 8.34 -24.25
C TYR A 48 -2.19 7.06 -24.57
N ARG A 49 -2.87 6.07 -25.15
CA ARG A 49 -2.27 4.82 -25.65
C ARG A 49 -2.58 4.68 -27.13
N GLN A 50 -1.75 3.95 -27.88
CA GLN A 50 -2.11 3.58 -29.25
C GLN A 50 -3.34 2.67 -29.21
N VAL A 51 -4.36 2.98 -30.02
CA VAL A 51 -5.65 2.28 -30.07
C VAL A 51 -5.92 1.64 -31.44
N GLY A 52 -5.01 1.80 -32.38
CA GLY A 52 -5.07 1.26 -33.73
C GLY A 52 -4.06 1.96 -34.63
N GLU A 53 -4.17 1.69 -35.93
CA GLU A 53 -3.35 2.30 -36.97
C GLU A 53 -4.26 2.71 -38.13
N ARG A 54 -3.95 3.84 -38.76
CA ARG A 54 -4.67 4.34 -39.92
C ARG A 54 -3.77 4.26 -41.15
N LEU A 55 -4.25 3.57 -42.18
CA LEU A 55 -3.62 3.57 -43.49
C LEU A 55 -3.75 4.95 -44.13
N PHE A 56 -2.63 5.51 -44.58
CA PHE A 56 -2.55 6.76 -45.33
C PHE A 56 -1.83 6.50 -46.67
N GLN A 57 -2.43 6.94 -47.77
CA GLN A 57 -1.84 6.80 -49.11
C GLN A 57 -0.86 7.96 -49.36
N GLY A 58 0.42 7.75 -49.11
CA GLY A 58 1.47 8.72 -49.39
C GLY A 58 1.94 8.71 -50.84
N ALA A 59 2.64 9.77 -51.27
CA ALA A 59 3.20 9.88 -52.63
C ALA A 59 4.26 8.81 -52.95
N THR A 60 4.86 8.19 -51.93
CA THR A 60 5.84 7.10 -52.03
C THR A 60 5.26 5.71 -51.72
N GLY A 61 3.95 5.61 -51.44
CA GLY A 61 3.28 4.36 -51.08
C GLY A 61 2.41 4.44 -49.81
N PRO A 62 1.78 3.33 -49.41
CA PRO A 62 1.01 3.24 -48.18
C PRO A 62 1.88 3.38 -46.92
N VAL A 63 1.43 4.20 -45.97
CA VAL A 63 2.05 4.38 -44.64
C VAL A 63 0.99 4.12 -43.57
N PHE A 64 1.33 3.32 -42.55
CA PHE A 64 0.50 3.14 -41.37
C PHE A 64 0.88 4.19 -40.32
N ILE A 65 -0.10 4.95 -39.84
CA ILE A 65 0.10 5.99 -38.83
C ILE A 65 -0.58 5.53 -37.52
N PRO A 66 0.12 5.49 -36.37
CA PRO A 66 -0.48 5.11 -35.10
C PRO A 66 -1.57 6.11 -34.68
N VAL A 67 -2.74 5.59 -34.30
CA VAL A 67 -3.85 6.38 -33.76
C VAL A 67 -3.82 6.26 -32.25
N TYR A 68 -3.79 7.39 -31.54
CA TYR A 68 -3.80 7.43 -30.07
C TYR A 68 -5.18 7.80 -29.54
N GLY A 69 -5.58 7.16 -28.44
CA GLY A 69 -6.82 7.43 -27.73
C GLY A 69 -6.61 7.42 -26.23
N LYS A 70 -7.43 8.19 -25.51
CA LYS A 70 -7.46 8.11 -24.04
C LYS A 70 -7.97 6.74 -23.61
N ARG A 71 -7.22 6.08 -22.73
CA ARG A 71 -7.59 4.83 -22.07
C ARG A 71 -7.48 5.01 -20.56
N PRO A 72 -8.41 4.44 -19.77
CA PRO A 72 -8.27 4.43 -18.32
C PRO A 72 -7.02 3.65 -17.93
N VAL A 73 -6.33 4.13 -16.91
CA VAL A 73 -5.18 3.48 -16.27
C VAL A 73 -5.35 3.59 -14.77
N SER A 74 -5.06 2.51 -14.05
CA SER A 74 -5.39 2.31 -12.64
C SER A 74 -4.11 1.90 -11.93
N PHE A 75 -3.59 2.78 -11.09
CA PHE A 75 -2.41 2.51 -10.27
C PHE A 75 -2.74 1.46 -9.22
N ASP A 76 -3.91 1.58 -8.57
CA ASP A 76 -4.47 0.58 -7.67
C ASP A 76 -4.51 -0.81 -8.34
N GLY A 77 -5.07 -0.89 -9.56
CA GLY A 77 -5.13 -2.12 -10.35
C GLY A 77 -3.76 -2.72 -10.68
N MET A 78 -2.81 -1.90 -11.13
CA MET A 78 -1.47 -2.39 -11.43
C MET A 78 -0.67 -2.83 -10.20
N VAL A 79 -0.89 -2.20 -9.04
CA VAL A 79 -0.32 -2.66 -7.75
C VAL A 79 -0.95 -3.98 -7.31
N MET A 80 -2.28 -4.09 -7.44
CA MET A 80 -3.02 -5.33 -7.19
C MET A 80 -2.55 -6.48 -8.08
N ASP A 81 -2.38 -6.24 -9.39
CA ASP A 81 -1.84 -7.24 -10.33
C ASP A 81 -0.39 -7.66 -9.96
N GLN A 82 0.47 -6.71 -9.60
CA GLN A 82 1.86 -6.97 -9.20
C GLN A 82 1.98 -7.78 -7.91
N LEU A 83 1.09 -7.54 -6.94
CA LEU A 83 1.04 -8.24 -5.66
C LEU A 83 0.17 -9.50 -5.71
N ASN A 84 -0.38 -9.84 -6.89
CA ASN A 84 -1.36 -10.92 -7.09
C ASN A 84 -2.51 -10.88 -6.09
N ASP A 85 -3.14 -9.72 -5.94
CA ASP A 85 -4.20 -9.49 -4.96
C ASP A 85 -5.19 -8.42 -5.40
N HIS A 86 -6.46 -8.80 -5.53
CA HIS A 86 -7.50 -7.97 -6.14
C HIS A 86 -8.58 -7.50 -5.17
N LYS A 87 -8.27 -7.46 -3.86
CA LYS A 87 -9.18 -7.00 -2.81
C LYS A 87 -8.74 -5.64 -2.22
N PRO A 88 -9.18 -4.51 -2.80
CA PRO A 88 -8.78 -3.19 -2.32
C PRO A 88 -9.67 -2.66 -1.20
N GLN A 89 -9.06 -1.98 -0.23
CA GLN A 89 -9.71 -1.10 0.74
C GLN A 89 -9.07 0.29 0.65
N TYR A 90 -9.84 1.36 0.82
CA TYR A 90 -9.35 2.74 0.62
C TYR A 90 -9.56 3.60 1.87
N TYR A 91 -8.56 4.42 2.19
CA TYR A 91 -8.60 5.43 3.24
C TYR A 91 -8.21 6.81 2.70
N ASP A 92 -8.87 7.83 3.24
CA ASP A 92 -8.47 9.23 3.04
C ASP A 92 -7.35 9.62 4.02
N GLY A 93 -6.11 9.53 3.56
CA GLY A 93 -4.91 9.88 4.33
C GLY A 93 -4.71 11.40 4.50
N SER A 94 -5.50 12.22 3.79
CA SER A 94 -5.44 13.69 3.85
C SER A 94 -6.48 14.31 4.80
N MET A 95 -7.49 13.53 5.21
CA MET A 95 -8.63 13.96 6.03
C MET A 95 -9.47 15.05 5.34
N GLY A 96 -10.02 14.72 4.18
CA GLY A 96 -11.02 15.45 3.42
C GLY A 96 -10.45 16.41 2.38
N GLY A 97 -9.25 16.15 1.87
CA GLY A 97 -8.59 16.93 0.82
C GLY A 97 -8.35 18.41 1.11
N TYR A 98 -7.91 19.11 0.06
CA TYR A 98 -7.60 20.53 -0.05
C TYR A 98 -6.62 21.04 1.04
N HIS A 99 -5.33 21.03 0.69
CA HIS A 99 -4.15 21.54 1.39
C HIS A 99 -4.45 22.30 2.70
N PRO A 100 -3.95 21.85 3.88
CA PRO A 100 -4.48 22.17 5.22
C PRO A 100 -4.15 23.58 5.76
N LEU A 101 -4.01 24.56 4.87
CA LEU A 101 -3.90 25.99 5.17
C LEU A 101 -5.26 26.65 5.45
N ALA A 102 -6.37 25.97 5.15
CA ALA A 102 -7.69 26.39 5.61
C ALA A 102 -7.78 26.32 7.15
N GLU A 103 -8.25 27.39 7.77
CA GLU A 103 -8.34 27.51 9.24
C GLU A 103 -9.28 26.46 9.83
N GLY A 104 -8.70 25.39 10.38
CA GLY A 104 -9.42 24.26 10.96
C GLY A 104 -8.68 22.92 10.82
N LYS A 105 -7.90 22.71 9.76
CA LYS A 105 -7.18 21.43 9.49
C LYS A 105 -5.71 21.39 9.97
N ARG A 106 -5.29 22.30 10.85
CA ARG A 106 -3.88 22.43 11.34
C ARG A 106 -3.32 21.19 12.05
N PHE A 107 -4.15 20.21 12.43
CA PHE A 107 -3.65 18.95 12.99
C PHE A 107 -3.30 17.94 11.88
N SER A 108 -4.13 17.78 10.84
CA SER A 108 -3.81 16.90 9.70
C SER A 108 -2.71 17.46 8.78
N SER A 109 -2.31 18.73 8.94
CA SER A 109 -1.08 19.24 8.32
C SER A 109 0.20 18.63 8.92
N LEU A 110 0.16 18.09 10.13
CA LEU A 110 1.32 17.50 10.81
C LEU A 110 1.33 15.97 10.63
N ALA A 111 2.51 15.38 10.42
CA ALA A 111 2.72 13.93 10.37
C ALA A 111 2.08 13.22 11.58
N ARG A 112 2.45 13.64 12.80
CA ARG A 112 1.85 13.14 14.06
C ARG A 112 0.31 13.21 14.10
N GLY A 113 -0.29 14.23 13.47
CA GLY A 113 -1.75 14.36 13.44
C GLY A 113 -2.38 13.36 12.48
N ARG A 114 -1.79 13.16 11.30
CA ARG A 114 -2.20 12.11 10.36
C ARG A 114 -2.01 10.70 10.94
N GLU A 115 -0.89 10.44 11.64
CA GLU A 115 -0.70 9.21 12.41
C GLU A 115 -1.80 9.00 13.46
N SER A 116 -2.18 10.06 14.18
CA SER A 116 -3.24 9.99 15.19
C SER A 116 -4.61 9.67 14.57
N PHE A 117 -4.90 10.22 13.38
CA PHE A 117 -6.11 9.87 12.62
C PHE A 117 -6.05 8.43 12.09
N GLY A 118 -4.94 8.01 11.47
CA GLY A 118 -4.76 6.64 10.98
C GLY A 118 -4.90 5.59 12.07
N TYR A 119 -4.37 5.88 13.26
CA TYR A 119 -4.57 5.05 14.45
C TYR A 119 -6.05 5.03 14.90
N GLY A 120 -6.72 6.18 14.92
CA GLY A 120 -8.14 6.27 15.30
C GLY A 120 -9.11 5.59 14.33
N PHE A 121 -8.81 5.59 13.03
CA PHE A 121 -9.56 4.81 12.03
C PHE A 121 -9.19 3.33 12.11
N GLY A 122 -7.90 3.00 12.19
CA GLY A 122 -7.43 1.63 12.34
C GLY A 122 -8.06 0.92 13.54
N LYS A 123 -8.20 1.57 14.70
CA LYS A 123 -8.86 0.94 15.87
C LYS A 123 -10.37 0.72 15.69
N ARG A 124 -11.03 1.55 14.88
CA ARG A 124 -12.45 1.41 14.56
C ARG A 124 -12.68 0.23 13.61
N ASP A 125 -11.78 0.08 12.65
CA ASP A 125 -11.98 -0.81 11.50
C ASP A 125 -11.16 -2.12 11.61
N ALA A 126 -10.20 -2.24 12.55
CA ALA A 126 -9.33 -3.41 12.69
C ALA A 126 -10.12 -4.72 12.80
N LYS A 127 -11.25 -4.71 13.51
CA LYS A 127 -12.15 -5.85 13.60
C LYS A 127 -12.69 -6.27 12.22
N SER A 128 -13.30 -5.35 11.48
CA SER A 128 -13.88 -5.66 10.17
C SER A 128 -12.83 -5.99 9.12
N ILE A 129 -11.66 -5.34 9.17
CA ILE A 129 -10.49 -5.70 8.35
C ILE A 129 -10.12 -7.17 8.57
N ILE A 130 -9.93 -7.58 9.84
CA ILE A 130 -9.47 -8.93 10.20
C ILE A 130 -10.56 -10.00 10.04
N GLU A 131 -11.83 -9.65 10.24
CA GLU A 131 -12.97 -10.51 9.94
C GLU A 131 -13.17 -10.70 8.43
N SER A 132 -12.77 -9.72 7.60
CA SER A 132 -12.80 -9.86 6.14
C SER A 132 -11.73 -10.82 5.59
N LEU A 133 -10.69 -11.13 6.37
CA LEU A 133 -9.55 -11.91 5.88
C LEU A 133 -9.95 -13.34 5.53
N ALA A 134 -9.52 -13.79 4.35
CA ALA A 134 -9.82 -15.10 3.79
C ALA A 134 -9.25 -16.21 4.67
N ARG A 135 -10.01 -17.30 4.71
CA ARG A 135 -9.75 -18.42 5.61
C ARG A 135 -9.77 -19.73 4.84
N ASP A 136 -8.91 -20.66 5.27
CA ASP A 136 -9.02 -22.03 4.84
C ASP A 136 -10.31 -22.69 5.38
N LYS A 137 -10.59 -23.91 4.90
CA LYS A 137 -11.71 -24.74 5.36
C LYS A 137 -11.71 -25.07 6.86
N ASN A 138 -10.61 -24.81 7.57
CA ASN A 138 -10.47 -25.04 9.02
C ASN A 138 -10.64 -23.73 9.82
N GLY A 139 -10.83 -22.58 9.16
CA GLY A 139 -10.98 -21.27 9.77
C GLY A 139 -9.67 -20.50 9.98
N ASN A 140 -8.52 -21.07 9.59
CA ASN A 140 -7.22 -20.39 9.69
C ASN A 140 -7.16 -19.24 8.70
N ILE A 141 -6.71 -18.06 9.12
CA ILE A 141 -6.46 -16.94 8.20
C ILE A 141 -5.29 -17.32 7.27
N ILE A 142 -5.51 -17.18 5.96
CA ILE A 142 -4.51 -17.40 4.91
C ILE A 142 -4.13 -16.09 4.18
N GLU A 143 -4.99 -15.08 4.26
CA GLU A 143 -4.80 -13.75 3.66
C GLU A 143 -3.84 -12.89 4.50
N THR A 144 -2.90 -12.20 3.83
CA THR A 144 -2.02 -11.21 4.49
C THR A 144 -2.61 -9.80 4.40
N ILE A 145 -1.83 -8.77 4.77
CA ILE A 145 -2.23 -7.36 4.63
C ILE A 145 -1.05 -6.60 4.01
N LYS A 146 -1.30 -5.88 2.92
CA LYS A 146 -0.36 -4.92 2.35
C LYS A 146 -0.95 -3.51 2.44
N ILE A 147 -0.12 -2.52 2.78
CA ILE A 147 -0.54 -1.12 2.91
C ILE A 147 0.26 -0.26 1.93
N ILE A 148 -0.44 0.44 1.05
CA ILE A 148 0.11 1.25 -0.03
C ILE A 148 -0.29 2.69 0.23
N THR A 149 0.68 3.59 0.40
CA THR A 149 0.41 4.98 0.75
C THR A 149 0.94 5.94 -0.32
N HIS A 150 0.37 7.15 -0.38
CA HIS A 150 0.95 8.24 -1.17
C HIS A 150 0.95 9.56 -0.40
N SER A 151 2.04 10.33 -0.49
CA SER A 151 2.12 11.71 0.05
C SER A 151 1.70 11.79 1.53
N MET A 152 0.70 12.60 1.87
CA MET A 152 0.16 12.73 3.23
C MET A 152 -0.27 11.39 3.86
N GLY A 153 -0.68 10.43 3.02
CA GLY A 153 -1.12 9.10 3.42
C GLY A 153 -0.06 8.25 4.11
N GLY A 154 1.25 8.50 3.89
CA GLY A 154 2.32 7.75 4.57
C GLY A 154 2.22 7.83 6.09
N ALA A 155 2.06 9.05 6.61
CA ALA A 155 1.86 9.29 8.04
C ALA A 155 0.59 8.62 8.58
N PHE A 156 -0.53 8.69 7.84
CA PHE A 156 -1.76 7.98 8.21
C PHE A 156 -1.54 6.46 8.22
N GLY A 157 -0.81 5.92 7.24
CA GLY A 157 -0.43 4.51 7.13
C GLY A 157 0.33 4.00 8.36
N LYS A 158 1.30 4.75 8.88
CA LYS A 158 2.02 4.37 10.13
C LYS A 158 1.06 4.28 11.32
N GLY A 159 0.10 5.21 11.41
CA GLY A 159 -0.98 5.16 12.41
C GLY A 159 -1.86 3.91 12.29
N LEU A 160 -2.26 3.56 11.07
CA LEU A 160 -3.07 2.39 10.76
C LEU A 160 -2.33 1.09 11.10
N VAL A 161 -1.06 0.96 10.71
CA VAL A 161 -0.17 -0.16 11.09
C VAL A 161 -0.17 -0.38 12.60
N LYS A 162 0.03 0.70 13.37
CA LYS A 162 0.06 0.63 14.83
C LYS A 162 -1.25 0.09 15.40
N ALA A 163 -2.40 0.59 14.93
CA ALA A 163 -3.71 0.14 15.39
C ALA A 163 -4.00 -1.33 15.03
N LEU A 164 -3.61 -1.76 13.83
CA LEU A 164 -3.73 -3.16 13.42
C LEU A 164 -2.85 -4.07 14.29
N LYS A 165 -1.57 -3.74 14.51
CA LYS A 165 -0.68 -4.52 15.41
C LYS A 165 -1.21 -4.57 16.84
N GLU A 166 -1.79 -3.48 17.35
CA GLU A 166 -2.44 -3.43 18.68
C GLU A 166 -3.60 -4.42 18.75
N TYR A 167 -4.56 -4.35 17.81
CA TYR A 167 -5.71 -5.26 17.77
C TYR A 167 -5.31 -6.74 17.59
N ILE A 168 -4.35 -7.03 16.70
CA ILE A 168 -3.85 -8.40 16.46
C ILE A 168 -3.33 -9.02 17.76
N LYS A 169 -2.57 -8.24 18.54
CA LYS A 169 -2.01 -8.66 19.83
C LYS A 169 -3.09 -8.83 20.91
N GLU A 170 -4.00 -7.88 21.02
CA GLU A 170 -5.09 -7.92 22.01
C GLU A 170 -6.05 -9.10 21.79
N ASN A 171 -6.18 -9.59 20.55
CA ASN A 171 -7.05 -10.71 20.18
C ASN A 171 -6.29 -12.04 19.98
N HIS A 172 -5.00 -12.11 20.33
CA HIS A 172 -4.16 -13.31 20.20
C HIS A 172 -4.07 -13.89 18.77
N LEU A 173 -4.01 -12.99 17.78
CA LEU A 173 -3.99 -13.32 16.36
C LEU A 173 -2.58 -13.23 15.74
N GLU A 174 -1.52 -13.07 16.53
CA GLU A 174 -0.15 -12.82 16.05
C GLU A 174 0.37 -13.94 15.14
N ARG A 175 -0.11 -15.17 15.32
CA ARG A 175 0.22 -16.34 14.47
C ARG A 175 -0.57 -16.42 13.17
N GLN A 176 -1.66 -15.67 13.06
CA GLN A 176 -2.63 -15.79 11.95
C GLN A 176 -2.63 -14.56 11.04
N VAL A 177 -2.63 -13.35 11.63
CA VAL A 177 -2.68 -12.09 10.86
C VAL A 177 -1.28 -11.51 10.73
N LYS A 178 -0.96 -11.01 9.53
CA LYS A 178 0.38 -10.56 9.19
C LYS A 178 0.32 -9.41 8.19
N ILE A 179 0.95 -8.29 8.53
CA ILE A 179 1.20 -7.19 7.60
C ILE A 179 2.54 -7.48 6.91
N THR A 180 2.54 -7.70 5.60
CA THR A 180 3.73 -8.18 4.86
C THR A 180 4.48 -7.11 4.11
N LEU A 181 3.83 -5.99 3.80
CA LEU A 181 4.40 -4.85 3.10
C LEU A 181 3.74 -3.54 3.55
N VAL A 182 4.56 -2.52 3.80
CA VAL A 182 4.16 -1.12 3.70
C VAL A 182 4.96 -0.51 2.55
N ALA A 183 4.28 0.07 1.56
CA ALA A 183 4.92 0.75 0.45
C ALA A 183 4.48 2.22 0.42
N ASP A 184 5.42 3.13 0.67
CA ASP A 184 5.17 4.56 0.79
C ASP A 184 5.69 5.29 -0.46
N PHE A 185 4.78 5.82 -1.26
CA PHE A 185 5.10 6.57 -2.47
C PHE A 185 5.14 8.08 -2.17
N ASP A 186 6.30 8.70 -2.36
CA ASP A 186 6.55 10.14 -2.17
C ASP A 186 6.01 10.70 -0.82
N PRO A 187 6.28 10.04 0.34
CA PRO A 187 5.64 10.37 1.61
C PRO A 187 5.94 11.81 2.07
N TYR A 188 4.88 12.54 2.45
CA TYR A 188 4.99 13.93 2.90
C TYR A 188 5.41 14.00 4.37
N GLN A 189 6.50 14.73 4.64
CA GLN A 189 7.25 14.74 5.92
C GLN A 189 7.86 13.37 6.25
N ALA A 190 8.43 12.68 5.26
CA ALA A 190 9.04 11.36 5.46
C ALA A 190 10.08 11.34 6.59
N GLY A 191 10.79 12.44 6.81
CA GLY A 191 11.78 12.59 7.88
C GLY A 191 11.18 12.54 9.29
N ASP A 192 9.88 12.77 9.45
CA ASP A 192 9.16 12.55 10.72
C ASP A 192 8.75 11.07 10.91
N LEU A 193 8.59 10.31 9.82
CA LEU A 193 8.10 8.94 9.83
C LEU A 193 9.18 7.93 10.24
N THR A 194 8.72 6.79 10.79
CA THR A 194 9.58 5.66 11.15
C THR A 194 8.92 4.37 10.69
N ALA A 195 9.66 3.54 9.96
CA ALA A 195 9.23 2.21 9.58
C ALA A 195 9.09 1.28 10.80
N ASP A 196 8.08 0.42 10.77
CA ASP A 196 7.94 -0.66 11.75
C ASP A 196 8.97 -1.74 11.43
N ALA A 197 9.87 -2.04 12.38
CA ALA A 197 10.99 -2.96 12.15
C ALA A 197 10.54 -4.39 11.79
N ASP A 198 9.37 -4.82 12.29
CA ASP A 198 8.82 -6.16 12.06
C ASP A 198 8.15 -6.29 10.68
N ILE A 199 8.08 -5.22 9.88
CA ILE A 199 7.44 -5.19 8.57
C ILE A 199 8.45 -4.72 7.51
N LYS A 200 8.37 -5.28 6.30
CA LYS A 200 9.09 -4.76 5.13
C LYS A 200 8.47 -3.42 4.73
N THR A 201 9.24 -2.35 4.86
CA THR A 201 8.85 -1.01 4.40
C THR A 201 9.65 -0.66 3.15
N MET A 202 8.97 -0.24 2.08
CA MET A 202 9.57 0.22 0.83
C MET A 202 9.18 1.68 0.59
N GLN A 203 10.15 2.58 0.53
CA GLN A 203 9.93 3.99 0.24
C GLN A 203 10.33 4.30 -1.21
N PHE A 204 9.38 4.79 -2.00
CA PHE A 204 9.59 5.20 -3.39
C PHE A 204 9.70 6.73 -3.46
N ILE A 205 10.86 7.21 -3.91
CA ILE A 205 11.17 8.64 -4.10
C ILE A 205 11.80 8.85 -5.48
N HIS A 206 11.63 10.05 -6.03
CA HIS A 206 12.16 10.40 -7.34
C HIS A 206 13.68 10.53 -7.35
N LYS A 207 14.29 10.28 -8.52
CA LYS A 207 15.77 10.22 -8.66
C LYS A 207 16.46 11.59 -8.51
N ASN A 208 15.75 12.69 -8.76
CA ASN A 208 16.32 14.03 -8.81
C ASN A 208 15.68 14.94 -7.77
N ASN A 209 16.50 15.63 -6.97
CA ASN A 209 16.06 16.66 -6.00
C ASN A 209 15.46 17.92 -6.67
N TRP A 210 15.36 17.95 -8.00
CA TRP A 210 14.90 19.10 -8.78
C TRP A 210 13.49 18.81 -9.31
N ASN A 211 12.47 19.36 -8.65
CA ASN A 211 11.11 19.40 -9.17
C ASN A 211 10.80 20.83 -9.68
N ILE A 212 10.32 20.93 -10.92
CA ILE A 212 10.06 22.18 -11.66
C ILE A 212 8.60 22.66 -11.51
N SER A 213 7.70 21.85 -10.93
CA SER A 213 6.24 22.10 -10.84
C SER A 213 5.71 22.51 -9.46
N GLY A 214 6.58 22.71 -8.45
CA GLY A 214 6.29 23.57 -7.29
C GLY A 214 6.01 22.92 -5.93
N MET A 215 6.03 21.58 -5.78
CA MET A 215 5.94 20.92 -4.46
C MET A 215 7.00 19.85 -4.15
N GLY A 216 7.71 19.29 -5.15
CA GLY A 216 8.63 18.15 -4.93
C GLY A 216 9.94 18.43 -4.17
N TRP A 217 10.08 19.58 -3.50
CA TRP A 217 11.12 19.74 -2.47
C TRP A 217 10.66 19.19 -1.10
N LEU A 218 9.37 18.87 -0.94
CA LEU A 218 8.74 18.37 0.28
C LEU A 218 8.80 16.84 0.48
N ALA A 219 9.43 16.11 -0.44
CA ALA A 219 9.23 14.66 -0.60
C ALA A 219 10.50 13.81 -0.71
N ASN A 220 11.67 14.42 -0.89
CA ASN A 220 12.97 13.72 -0.96
C ASN A 220 13.57 13.43 0.43
N GLU A 221 12.81 13.64 1.50
CA GLU A 221 13.16 13.18 2.83
C GLU A 221 13.14 11.64 2.87
N ARG A 222 14.00 11.04 3.70
CA ARG A 222 13.98 9.59 3.93
C ARG A 222 13.32 9.26 5.25
N GLU A 223 12.53 8.21 5.24
CA GLU A 223 11.98 7.63 6.46
C GLU A 223 13.08 7.05 7.37
N LYS A 224 12.81 7.04 8.68
CA LYS A 224 13.71 6.44 9.68
C LYS A 224 13.47 4.93 9.79
N GLY A 225 14.50 4.20 10.21
CA GLY A 225 14.43 2.76 10.47
C GLY A 225 14.90 1.92 9.28
N ASP A 226 14.42 0.67 9.22
CA ASP A 226 14.78 -0.29 8.19
C ASP A 226 13.85 -0.16 6.98
N VAL A 227 14.29 0.67 6.01
CA VAL A 227 13.50 1.12 4.85
C VAL A 227 14.26 0.77 3.57
N GLU A 228 13.67 -0.06 2.72
CA GLU A 228 14.17 -0.28 1.36
C GLU A 228 13.86 0.98 0.53
N THR A 229 14.85 1.53 -0.17
CA THR A 229 14.66 2.69 -1.07
C THR A 229 15.07 2.31 -2.50
N PRO A 230 14.19 1.62 -3.27
CA PRO A 230 14.48 1.24 -4.64
C PRO A 230 14.80 2.45 -5.50
N GLN A 231 15.72 2.29 -6.45
CA GLN A 231 15.98 3.35 -7.43
C GLN A 231 14.76 3.53 -8.32
N SER A 232 14.20 4.76 -8.38
CA SER A 232 13.05 5.00 -9.25
C SER A 232 13.40 4.72 -10.72
N LYS A 233 12.51 3.95 -11.36
CA LYS A 233 12.45 3.65 -12.80
C LYS A 233 11.76 4.76 -13.58
N SER A 234 11.16 5.75 -12.90
CA SER A 234 10.52 6.90 -13.54
C SER A 234 11.54 8.01 -13.84
N PRO A 235 11.45 8.66 -15.02
CA PRO A 235 12.17 9.89 -15.32
C PRO A 235 11.46 11.16 -14.82
N SER A 236 10.21 11.04 -14.34
CA SER A 236 9.46 12.17 -13.77
C SER A 236 9.99 12.53 -12.37
N SER A 237 9.63 13.72 -11.90
CA SER A 237 9.79 14.16 -10.50
C SER A 237 8.47 14.68 -9.91
N ASP A 238 7.34 14.44 -10.58
CA ASP A 238 6.04 14.98 -10.21
C ASP A 238 5.45 14.25 -8.98
N HIS A 239 4.97 15.04 -8.01
CA HIS A 239 4.32 14.59 -6.77
C HIS A 239 2.89 14.05 -7.03
N THR A 240 2.75 13.17 -7.99
CA THR A 240 1.49 12.48 -8.33
C THR A 240 1.75 10.99 -8.37
N ILE A 241 0.84 10.19 -7.82
CA ILE A 241 1.01 8.74 -7.77
C ILE A 241 1.26 8.12 -9.17
N PHE A 242 0.74 8.75 -10.21
CA PHE A 242 0.92 8.33 -11.61
C PHE A 242 2.35 8.49 -12.14
N SER A 243 3.23 9.26 -11.50
CA SER A 243 4.65 9.29 -11.87
C SER A 243 5.36 7.98 -11.54
N PHE A 244 4.83 7.18 -10.60
CA PHE A 244 5.41 5.93 -10.12
C PHE A 244 4.92 4.66 -10.86
N PHE A 245 4.20 4.76 -11.99
CA PHE A 245 3.71 3.59 -12.73
C PHE A 245 4.82 2.58 -13.11
N ALA A 246 6.03 3.04 -13.40
CA ALA A 246 7.18 2.17 -13.69
C ALA A 246 7.72 1.46 -12.44
N ASP A 247 7.54 2.06 -11.27
CA ASP A 247 8.07 1.61 -9.99
C ASP A 247 7.24 0.52 -9.33
N ILE A 248 5.97 0.37 -9.71
CA ILE A 248 5.09 -0.74 -9.32
C ILE A 248 5.80 -2.09 -9.49
N SER A 249 6.50 -2.29 -10.61
CA SER A 249 7.28 -3.51 -10.91
C SER A 249 8.41 -3.86 -9.93
N GLN A 250 8.67 -3.02 -8.92
CA GLN A 250 9.64 -3.26 -7.85
C GLN A 250 8.95 -3.70 -6.54
N LEU A 251 7.63 -3.56 -6.41
CA LEU A 251 6.90 -3.98 -5.22
C LEU A 251 7.03 -5.49 -5.01
N ALA A 252 7.47 -5.85 -3.80
CA ALA A 252 7.59 -7.23 -3.35
C ALA A 252 7.40 -7.28 -1.84
N GLU A 253 6.59 -8.22 -1.36
CA GLU A 253 6.37 -8.48 0.05
C GLU A 253 7.65 -8.90 0.80
N GLY A 254 7.65 -8.76 2.12
CA GLY A 254 8.67 -9.39 2.96
C GLY A 254 8.50 -10.90 3.02
N THR A 255 9.61 -11.63 3.12
CA THR A 255 9.60 -13.02 3.59
C THR A 255 9.71 -13.03 5.10
N TYR A 256 8.97 -13.91 5.79
CA TYR A 256 8.97 -13.94 7.26
C TYR A 256 8.82 -15.37 7.77
N LYS A 257 9.42 -15.64 8.94
CA LYS A 257 9.36 -16.94 9.62
C LYS A 257 8.88 -16.76 11.06
N TRP A 258 7.97 -17.61 11.51
CA TRP A 258 7.55 -17.64 12.91
C TRP A 258 8.67 -18.22 13.78
N ASN A 259 9.12 -17.49 14.80
CA ASN A 259 10.23 -17.92 15.67
C ASN A 259 9.79 -18.61 16.98
N GLY A 260 8.47 -18.81 17.16
CA GLY A 260 7.87 -19.28 18.41
C GLY A 260 6.99 -18.22 19.08
N SER A 261 7.40 -16.96 19.01
CA SER A 261 6.78 -15.82 19.69
C SER A 261 6.35 -14.68 18.76
N ASN A 262 7.08 -14.45 17.66
CA ASN A 262 6.83 -13.38 16.68
C ASN A 262 7.10 -13.87 15.25
N TRP A 263 6.53 -13.19 14.25
CA TRP A 263 7.02 -13.23 12.88
C TRP A 263 8.31 -12.42 12.77
N VAL A 264 9.36 -13.04 12.23
CA VAL A 264 10.66 -12.38 12.01
C VAL A 264 10.88 -12.26 10.51
N LYS A 265 11.10 -11.03 10.04
CA LYS A 265 11.51 -10.72 8.67
C LYS A 265 12.80 -11.48 8.33
N GLN A 266 12.87 -12.11 7.16
CA GLN A 266 14.03 -12.89 6.69
C GLN A 266 14.90 -12.08 5.73
#